data_AF-A0A944IQK1-F1
#
_entry.id   AF-A0A944IQK1-F1
#
_cell.length_a   1.000
_cell.length_b   1.000
_cell.length_c   1.000
_cell.angle_alpha   90.00
_cell.angle_beta   90.00
_cell.angle_gamma   90.00
#
_symmetry.space_group_name_H-M   'P 1'
#
loop_
_entity.id
_entity.type
_entity.pdbx_description
1 polymer ?
#
loop_
_entity_poly.entity_id
_entity_poly.type
_entity_poly.pdbx_seq_one_letter_code
_entity_poly.pdbx_strand_id
1 'polypeptide(L)'
;MSRSNDGESQGSKGPTATGGSDFLQLDLGQAPAGGRTQWLAGRLRAAIADGTLPVGTRLPASRVLAAELRVSRGLVTEAYQRLAESGQVAGRGRGGTVVVA
;
A
#
# COMPACT_ATOMS: atom_id res chain seq x y z
N MET A 1 3.87 33.91 19.78
CA MET A 1 2.54 33.40 19.38
C MET A 1 2.36 33.64 17.89
N SER A 2 1.79 32.66 17.19
CA SER A 2 1.13 32.75 15.87
C SER A 2 1.98 32.91 14.60
N ARG A 3 2.20 31.77 13.93
CA ARG A 3 2.03 31.60 12.48
C ARG A 3 1.07 30.40 12.36
N SER A 4 -0.22 30.60 12.13
CA SER A 4 -0.84 30.85 10.82
C SER A 4 -0.18 30.02 9.73
N ASN A 5 -0.84 28.90 9.41
CA ASN A 5 -1.00 28.36 8.06
C ASN A 5 -2.13 27.33 8.18
N ASP A 6 -3.37 27.75 8.00
CA ASP A 6 -4.08 27.82 6.72
C ASP A 6 -4.36 26.43 6.16
N GLY A 7 -5.66 26.18 6.00
CA GLY A 7 -6.24 24.88 5.74
C GLY A 7 -5.83 24.32 4.40
N GLU A 8 -5.52 23.03 4.42
CA GLU A 8 -5.66 22.18 3.25
C GLU A 8 -6.79 21.21 3.53
N SER A 9 -7.98 21.61 3.09
CA SER A 9 -9.15 20.74 2.96
C SER A 9 -8.87 19.72 1.86
N GLN A 10 -8.24 18.60 2.18
CA GLN A 10 -8.12 17.49 1.24
C GLN A 10 -9.34 16.58 1.32
N GLY A 11 -10.24 16.79 0.36
CA GLY A 11 -10.90 15.72 -0.38
C GLY A 11 -11.68 14.70 0.45
N SER A 12 -12.96 14.97 0.64
CA SER A 12 -13.97 13.96 0.93
C SER A 12 -14.01 12.93 -0.20
N LYS A 13 -13.44 11.73 0.00
CA LYS A 13 -13.87 10.50 -0.67
C LYS A 13 -13.37 9.28 0.09
N GLY A 14 -14.17 8.79 1.03
CA GLY A 14 -13.94 7.47 1.63
C GLY A 14 -13.90 6.41 0.51
N PRO A 15 -12.88 5.54 0.45
CA PRO A 15 -12.80 4.58 -0.63
C PRO A 15 -13.82 3.47 -0.34
N THR A 16 -14.73 3.27 -1.29
CA THR A 16 -15.49 2.02 -1.40
C THR A 16 -14.49 0.88 -1.52
N ALA A 17 -14.30 0.13 -0.43
CA ALA A 17 -13.47 -1.06 -0.38
C ALA A 17 -14.10 -2.19 -1.20
N THR A 18 -14.04 -2.08 -2.52
CA THR A 18 -14.33 -3.17 -3.47
C THR A 18 -13.53 -2.92 -4.75
N GLY A 19 -12.31 -3.48 -4.79
CA GLY A 19 -11.63 -3.87 -6.04
C GLY A 19 -10.87 -2.78 -6.79
N GLY A 20 -9.65 -2.48 -6.35
CA GLY A 20 -8.64 -1.84 -7.21
C GLY A 20 -7.57 -1.09 -6.42
N SER A 21 -6.29 -1.33 -6.69
CA SER A 21 -5.14 -0.62 -6.08
C SER A 21 -5.00 0.86 -6.46
N ASP A 22 -6.00 1.40 -7.13
CA ASP A 22 -6.21 2.83 -7.35
C ASP A 22 -6.23 3.63 -6.03
N PHE A 23 -6.60 3.01 -4.91
CA PHE A 23 -6.66 3.68 -3.60
C PHE A 23 -5.32 4.20 -3.07
N LEU A 24 -4.18 3.74 -3.60
CA LEU A 24 -2.85 4.23 -3.21
C LEU A 24 -2.20 5.15 -4.24
N GLN A 25 -2.84 5.36 -5.39
CA GLN A 25 -2.34 6.19 -6.49
C GLN A 25 -0.82 6.02 -6.73
N LEU A 26 -0.37 4.75 -6.75
CA LEU A 26 1.05 4.41 -6.75
C LEU A 26 1.66 4.66 -8.13
N ASP A 27 2.28 5.82 -8.30
CA ASP A 27 3.10 6.11 -9.47
C ASP A 27 4.53 5.58 -9.30
N LEU A 28 4.85 4.50 -10.01
CA LEU A 28 6.19 3.90 -10.05
C LEU A 28 7.22 4.72 -10.82
N GLY A 29 6.80 5.77 -11.54
CA GLY A 29 7.69 6.80 -12.07
C GLY A 29 8.42 7.56 -10.96
N GLN A 30 7.85 7.59 -9.75
CA GLN A 30 8.47 8.18 -8.56
C GLN A 30 9.46 7.24 -7.85
N ALA A 31 9.57 5.98 -8.29
CA ALA A 31 10.43 5.02 -7.64
C ALA A 31 11.90 5.19 -8.09
N PRO A 32 12.87 5.24 -7.14
CA PRO A 32 14.27 5.41 -7.48
C PRO A 32 14.82 4.23 -8.28
N ALA A 33 15.81 4.49 -9.14
CA ALA A 33 16.49 3.47 -9.94
C ALA A 33 17.14 2.43 -9.01
N GLY A 34 16.63 1.18 -9.05
CA GLY A 34 17.11 0.06 -8.23
C GLY A 34 16.29 -0.22 -6.95
N GLY A 35 15.32 0.63 -6.59
CA GLY A 35 14.63 0.55 -5.30
C GLY A 35 13.12 0.31 -5.36
N ARG A 36 12.56 -0.15 -6.49
CA ARG A 36 11.10 -0.18 -6.69
C ARG A 36 10.34 -1.04 -5.68
N THR A 37 10.91 -2.18 -5.28
CA THR A 37 10.34 -3.03 -4.24
C THR A 37 10.31 -2.33 -2.88
N GLN A 38 11.41 -1.68 -2.50
CA GLN A 38 11.51 -0.97 -1.23
C GLN A 38 10.59 0.25 -1.21
N TRP A 39 10.50 0.97 -2.32
CA TRP A 39 9.57 2.07 -2.51
C TRP A 39 8.11 1.59 -2.35
N LEU A 40 7.73 0.50 -3.01
CA LEU A 40 6.37 -0.06 -2.90
C LEU A 40 6.06 -0.49 -1.46
N ALA A 41 6.96 -1.22 -0.82
CA ALA A 41 6.80 -1.64 0.58
C ALA A 41 6.68 -0.43 1.52
N GLY A 42 7.47 0.63 1.29
CA GLY A 42 7.40 1.87 2.05
C GLY A 42 6.08 2.60 1.89
N ARG A 43 5.55 2.67 0.66
CA ARG A 43 4.23 3.26 0.39
C ARG A 43 3.10 2.48 1.05
N LEU A 44 3.12 1.15 0.95
CA LEU A 44 2.15 0.28 1.63
C LEU A 44 2.23 0.44 3.15
N ARG A 45 3.43 0.56 3.71
CA ARG A 45 3.64 0.82 5.15
C ARG A 45 3.07 2.18 5.57
N ALA A 46 3.30 3.23 4.78
CA ALA A 46 2.75 4.55 5.07
C ALA A 46 1.21 4.51 5.07
N ALA A 47 0.62 3.83 4.09
CA ALA A 47 -0.83 3.64 3.99
C ALA A 47 -1.45 2.82 5.14
N ILE A 48 -0.69 1.90 5.72
CA ILE A 48 -1.10 1.20 6.94
C ILE A 48 -1.05 2.17 8.13
N ALA A 49 0.05 2.93 8.25
CA ALA A 49 0.27 3.85 9.37
C ALA A 49 -0.68 5.07 9.37
N ASP A 50 -1.09 5.55 8.20
CA ASP A 50 -2.05 6.65 8.06
C ASP A 50 -3.53 6.20 8.18
N GLY A 51 -3.78 4.88 8.25
CA GLY A 51 -5.10 4.30 8.40
C GLY A 51 -5.88 4.09 7.09
N THR A 52 -5.28 4.39 5.93
CA THR A 52 -5.86 4.08 4.61
C THR A 52 -6.05 2.56 4.43
N LEU A 53 -5.14 1.78 4.99
CA LEU A 53 -5.20 0.32 5.08
C LEU A 53 -5.38 -0.09 6.55
N PRO A 54 -6.61 -0.08 7.07
CA PRO A 54 -6.85 -0.44 8.46
C PRO A 54 -6.53 -1.92 8.72
N VAL A 55 -6.19 -2.23 9.96
CA VAL A 55 -6.01 -3.61 10.44
C VAL A 55 -7.21 -4.47 10.06
N GLY A 56 -6.95 -5.69 9.59
CA GLY A 56 -7.96 -6.60 9.07
C GLY A 56 -8.26 -6.41 7.59
N THR A 57 -7.75 -5.36 6.95
CA THR A 57 -7.88 -5.18 5.50
C THR A 57 -7.19 -6.30 4.76
N ARG A 58 -7.90 -6.90 3.81
CA ARG A 58 -7.35 -7.92 2.93
C ARG A 58 -6.66 -7.26 1.74
N LEU A 59 -5.37 -7.50 1.63
CA LEU A 59 -4.59 -7.05 0.50
C LEU A 59 -4.92 -7.87 -0.76
N PRO A 60 -4.95 -7.24 -1.94
CA PRO A 60 -5.15 -7.93 -3.20
C PRO A 60 -4.04 -8.97 -3.43
N ALA A 61 -4.37 -10.05 -4.11
CA ALA A 61 -3.39 -11.05 -4.50
C ALA A 61 -2.26 -10.41 -5.31
N SER A 62 -1.01 -10.85 -5.14
CA SER A 62 0.15 -10.22 -5.78
C SER A 62 0.02 -10.13 -7.31
N ARG A 63 -0.72 -11.06 -7.94
CA ARG A 63 -1.02 -11.02 -9.38
C ARG A 63 -1.98 -9.88 -9.76
N VAL A 64 -2.99 -9.62 -8.95
CA VAL A 64 -3.98 -8.55 -9.17
C VAL A 64 -3.30 -7.21 -9.00
N LEU A 65 -2.61 -7.00 -7.88
CA LEU A 65 -1.90 -5.74 -7.62
C LEU A 65 -0.81 -5.49 -8.67
N ALA A 66 -0.11 -6.53 -9.11
CA ALA A 66 0.89 -6.38 -10.17
C ALA A 66 0.28 -5.97 -11.51
N ALA A 67 -0.89 -6.51 -11.87
CA ALA A 67 -1.59 -6.15 -13.11
C ALA A 67 -2.08 -4.70 -13.07
N GLU A 68 -2.65 -4.28 -11.94
CA GLU A 68 -3.16 -2.92 -11.74
C GLU A 68 -2.04 -1.88 -11.75
N LEU A 69 -0.92 -2.17 -11.08
CA LEU A 69 0.27 -1.32 -11.09
C LEU A 69 1.15 -1.48 -12.34
N ARG A 70 0.80 -2.40 -13.25
CA ARG A 70 1.57 -2.77 -14.45
C ARG A 70 3.04 -3.11 -14.15
N VAL A 71 3.28 -3.90 -13.10
CA VAL A 71 4.61 -4.37 -12.69
C VAL A 71 4.76 -5.87 -12.76
N SER A 72 6.01 -6.32 -12.65
CA SER A 72 6.31 -7.73 -12.43
C SER A 72 5.73 -8.22 -11.10
N ARG A 73 5.05 -9.37 -11.12
CA ARG A 73 4.54 -10.06 -9.92
C ARG A 73 5.61 -10.21 -8.83
N GLY A 74 6.86 -10.49 -9.20
CA GLY A 74 7.97 -10.65 -8.26
C GLY A 74 8.16 -9.42 -7.38
N LEU A 75 8.04 -8.21 -7.94
CA LEU A 75 8.18 -6.96 -7.20
C LEU A 75 7.13 -6.84 -6.08
N VAL A 76 5.87 -7.18 -6.40
CA VAL A 76 4.78 -7.15 -5.42
C VAL A 76 4.94 -8.23 -4.36
N THR A 77 5.33 -9.44 -4.76
CA THR A 77 5.59 -10.55 -3.83
C THR A 77 6.67 -10.15 -2.82
N GLU A 78 7.78 -9.61 -3.30
CA GLU A 78 8.90 -9.16 -2.46
C GLU A 78 8.48 -7.99 -1.54
N ALA A 79 7.65 -7.06 -2.02
CA ALA A 79 7.13 -5.98 -1.19
C ALA A 79 6.25 -6.51 -0.04
N TYR A 80 5.38 -7.47 -0.33
CA TYR A 80 4.55 -8.13 0.68
C TYR A 80 5.37 -8.96 1.68
N GLN A 81 6.43 -9.63 1.22
CA GLN A 81 7.34 -10.35 2.11
C GLN A 81 8.02 -9.40 3.09
N ARG A 82 8.53 -8.25 2.63
CA ARG A 82 9.13 -7.23 3.51
C ARG A 82 8.16 -6.67 4.54
N LEU A 83 6.90 -6.48 4.15
CA LEU A 83 5.83 -6.07 5.08
C LEU A 83 5.56 -7.17 6.13
N ALA A 84 5.60 -8.44 5.72
CA ALA A 84 5.39 -9.58 6.61
C ALA A 84 6.55 -9.75 7.59
N GLU A 85 7.80 -9.60 7.12
CA GLU A 85 9.00 -9.57 7.97
C GLU A 85 8.96 -8.43 8.99
N SER A 86 8.35 -7.30 8.63
CA SER A 86 8.14 -6.15 9.52
C SER A 86 6.93 -6.31 10.45
N GLY A 87 6.20 -7.43 10.37
CA GLY A 87 5.01 -7.70 11.19
C GLY A 87 3.77 -6.89 10.81
N GLN A 88 3.77 -6.23 9.65
CA GLN A 88 2.68 -5.34 9.24
C GLN A 88 1.54 -6.08 8.54
N VAL A 89 1.87 -7.21 7.90
CA VAL A 89 0.90 -8.05 7.20
C VAL A 89 1.14 -9.52 7.53
N ALA A 90 0.08 -10.32 7.51
CA ALA A 90 0.16 -11.75 7.67
C ALA A 90 -0.31 -12.46 6.39
N GLY A 91 0.54 -13.33 5.84
CA GLY A 91 0.17 -14.23 4.76
C GLY A 91 -0.59 -15.44 5.29
N ARG A 92 -1.88 -15.57 4.97
CA ARG A 92 -2.72 -16.70 5.42
C ARG A 92 -2.82 -17.80 4.35
N GLY A 93 -1.70 -18.12 3.69
CA GLY A 93 -1.64 -19.13 2.62
C GLY A 93 -2.67 -18.88 1.52
N ARG A 94 -3.58 -19.84 1.30
CA ARG A 94 -4.70 -19.71 0.33
C ARG A 94 -5.68 -18.56 0.63
N GLY A 95 -5.66 -18.03 1.86
CA GLY A 95 -6.49 -16.90 2.29
C GLY A 95 -5.99 -15.53 1.80
N GLY A 96 -4.80 -15.44 1.21
CA GLY A 96 -4.21 -14.16 0.80
C GLY A 96 -3.52 -13.44 1.96
N THR A 97 -3.26 -12.16 1.78
CA THR A 97 -2.49 -11.33 2.72
C THR A 97 -3.44 -10.38 3.45
N VAL A 98 -3.30 -10.24 4.76
CA VAL A 98 -4.12 -9.32 5.59
C VAL A 98 -3.22 -8.37 6.38
N VAL A 99 -3.65 -7.13 6.57
CA VAL A 99 -2.98 -6.14 7.43
C VAL A 99 -3.24 -6.51 8.89
N VAL A 100 -2.19 -6.50 9.71
CA VAL A 100 -2.26 -6.91 11.13
C VAL A 100 -1.66 -5.90 12.11
N ALA A 101 -1.14 -4.78 11.62
CA ALA A 101 -0.53 -3.71 12.41
C ALA A 101 -1.21 -2.37 12.14
#